data_AF-A0A2V7YY43-F1
#
_entry.id   AF-A0A2V7YY43-F1
#
_cell.length_a   1.000
_cell.length_b   1.000
_cell.length_c   1.000
_cell.angle_alpha   90.00
_cell.angle_beta   90.00
_cell.angle_gamma   90.00
#
_symmetry.space_group_name_H-M   'P 1'
#
loop_
_entity.id
_entity.type
_entity.pdbx_description
1 polymer ?
#
loop_
_entity_poly.entity_id
_entity_poly.type
_entity_poly.pdbx_seq_one_letter_code
_entity_poly.pdbx_strand_id
1 'polypeptide(L)'
;MTSLFCGFLGAFLLIAPHRFQTPSYQVLLAHALGWGTLALASGVGLLAVTVLRPGRWMSCVAHFLGGLTLLALAGSFFQVGALSGGMIYSLLGLGTFAACLLPRGWQAAAGGDLFGLLMGLSATLVGALMAGAPALFTRFFQGPQQPYLLGFGLAFLLIGPPLVAVQLAPAAARRWSRPVHALAGIIFLVFGIAVALPRQSWTGVALYVGGGAAIAVLPRLRSRLAALDTAPLWGRLALTLAVSTSLALVLATAVVTAQEEMLAREQVRALQEIEAHSVAQNISDYIAMNGARTATLAAFAGRSPQAAESPGDLLATSRSLYPDLQALRTVSAGGRVLAGAGEAALPVEAVLSVAQAVSRTRHGQLSWVPAGERSFLLMGAPLHGPSGDLAGTLVAAYSSEALLRRMTRPGAQISLADGNGHFIAAVRGVPPREALPSLPPGWDQQTRRGSRVARTESVAGFAPVPGLSWAVAVERPRTSALAGVRRGRDLAFGLLLLVIPLTVAAGIFIS
;
A
#
# COMPACT_ATOMS: atom_id res chain seq x y z
N MET A 1 -25.03 -16.52 -10.71
CA MET A 1 -23.87 -15.64 -11.01
C MET A 1 -23.59 -14.67 -9.88
N THR A 2 -24.58 -13.93 -9.37
CA THR A 2 -24.39 -13.05 -8.19
C THR A 2 -23.78 -13.77 -6.99
N SER A 3 -24.22 -15.01 -6.71
CA SER A 3 -23.63 -15.87 -5.66
C SER A 3 -22.12 -16.09 -5.85
N LEU A 4 -21.70 -16.53 -7.04
CA LEU A 4 -20.30 -16.77 -7.38
C LEU A 4 -19.48 -15.48 -7.31
N PHE A 5 -20.05 -14.36 -7.77
CA PHE A 5 -19.39 -13.06 -7.72
C PHE A 5 -19.15 -12.60 -6.27
N CYS A 6 -20.17 -12.61 -5.41
CA CYS A 6 -20.02 -12.25 -4.00
C CYS A 6 -19.06 -13.20 -3.26
N GLY A 7 -19.18 -14.51 -3.52
CA GLY A 7 -18.30 -15.53 -2.94
C GLY A 7 -16.84 -15.34 -3.35
N PHE A 8 -16.60 -15.09 -4.63
CA PHE A 8 -15.28 -14.76 -5.17
C PHE A 8 -14.71 -13.49 -4.52
N LEU A 9 -15.51 -12.41 -4.45
CA LEU A 9 -15.05 -11.16 -3.85
C LEU A 9 -14.69 -11.33 -2.38
N GLY A 10 -15.52 -12.05 -1.62
CA GLY A 10 -15.25 -12.36 -0.22
C GLY A 10 -13.97 -13.17 -0.05
N ALA A 11 -13.83 -14.27 -0.81
CA ALA A 11 -12.62 -15.09 -0.81
C ALA A 11 -11.37 -14.29 -1.18
N PHE A 12 -11.46 -13.43 -2.21
CA PHE A 12 -10.33 -12.65 -2.68
C PHE A 12 -9.93 -11.55 -1.69
N LEU A 13 -10.90 -10.89 -1.06
CA LEU A 13 -10.62 -9.89 -0.03
C LEU A 13 -9.99 -10.51 1.23
N LEU A 14 -10.40 -11.72 1.60
CA LEU A 14 -9.83 -12.45 2.73
C LEU A 14 -8.42 -12.98 2.44
N ILE A 15 -8.21 -13.58 1.27
CA ILE A 15 -6.93 -14.18 0.91
C ILE A 15 -5.93 -13.11 0.48
N ALA A 16 -6.31 -12.14 -0.35
CA ALA A 16 -5.38 -11.18 -0.94
C ALA A 16 -5.79 -9.71 -0.70
N PRO A 17 -5.99 -9.26 0.55
CA PRO A 17 -6.46 -7.90 0.86
C PRO A 17 -5.56 -6.80 0.27
N HIS A 18 -4.26 -7.04 0.18
CA HIS A 18 -3.31 -6.09 -0.41
C HIS A 18 -3.60 -5.69 -1.87
N ARG A 19 -4.33 -6.52 -2.62
CA ARG A 19 -4.77 -6.23 -3.99
C ARG A 19 -5.81 -5.12 -4.04
N PHE A 20 -6.43 -4.80 -2.90
CA PHE A 20 -7.40 -3.72 -2.74
C PHE A 20 -6.76 -2.43 -2.17
N GLN A 21 -5.43 -2.26 -2.20
CA GLN A 21 -4.78 -1.04 -1.67
C GLN A 21 -4.99 0.23 -2.51
N THR A 22 -5.81 0.19 -3.56
CA THR A 22 -6.15 1.40 -4.34
C THR A 22 -7.07 2.32 -3.54
N PRO A 23 -7.03 3.65 -3.79
CA PRO A 23 -7.88 4.62 -3.09
C PRO A 23 -9.37 4.26 -3.08
N SER A 24 -9.85 3.61 -4.15
CA SER A 24 -11.24 3.15 -4.30
C SER A 24 -11.75 2.18 -3.25
N TYR A 25 -10.86 1.51 -2.51
CA TYR A 25 -11.22 0.51 -1.51
C TYR A 25 -10.76 0.86 -0.10
N GLN A 26 -10.29 2.08 0.17
CA GLN A 26 -9.79 2.44 1.51
C GLN A 26 -10.84 2.22 2.60
N VAL A 27 -12.10 2.57 2.33
CA VAL A 27 -13.22 2.36 3.27
C VAL A 27 -13.49 0.87 3.50
N LEU A 28 -13.38 0.06 2.44
CA LEU A 28 -13.53 -1.39 2.52
C LEU A 28 -12.37 -2.03 3.32
N LEU A 29 -11.14 -1.54 3.11
CA LEU A 29 -9.94 -2.09 3.73
C LEU A 29 -9.88 -1.91 5.24
N ALA A 30 -10.44 -0.82 5.76
CA ALA A 30 -10.52 -0.59 7.21
C ALA A 30 -11.25 -1.73 7.94
N HIS A 31 -12.18 -2.39 7.26
CA HIS A 31 -12.95 -3.52 7.77
C HIS A 31 -12.84 -4.74 6.85
N ALA A 32 -11.68 -4.95 6.21
CA ALA A 32 -11.49 -5.97 5.16
C ALA A 32 -11.96 -7.37 5.58
N LEU A 33 -11.68 -7.75 6.83
CA LEU A 33 -12.10 -9.04 7.39
C LEU A 33 -13.63 -9.15 7.44
N GLY A 34 -14.31 -8.15 8.01
CA GLY A 34 -15.78 -8.12 8.11
C GLY A 34 -16.47 -8.06 6.74
N TRP A 35 -15.94 -7.26 5.82
CA TRP A 35 -16.44 -7.20 4.45
C TRP A 35 -16.22 -8.51 3.70
N GLY A 36 -15.03 -9.10 3.86
CA GLY A 36 -14.67 -10.36 3.20
C GLY A 36 -15.53 -11.52 3.66
N THR A 37 -15.76 -11.63 4.97
CA THR A 37 -16.64 -12.65 5.55
C THR A 37 -18.09 -12.44 5.14
N LEU A 38 -18.61 -11.20 5.19
CA LEU A 38 -19.98 -10.89 4.79
C LEU A 38 -20.23 -11.20 3.30
N ALA A 39 -19.29 -10.82 2.42
CA ALA A 39 -19.40 -11.09 0.99
C ALA A 39 -19.31 -12.60 0.69
N LEU A 40 -18.40 -13.31 1.36
CA LEU A 40 -18.26 -14.76 1.22
C LEU A 40 -19.52 -15.49 1.72
N ALA A 41 -20.02 -15.14 2.90
CA ALA A 41 -21.25 -15.68 3.48
C ALA A 41 -22.47 -15.39 2.59
N SER A 42 -22.56 -14.19 2.03
CA SER A 42 -23.62 -13.83 1.08
C SER A 42 -23.55 -14.67 -0.20
N GLY A 43 -22.34 -14.87 -0.74
CA GLY A 43 -22.13 -15.72 -1.91
C GLY A 43 -22.52 -17.18 -1.67
N VAL A 44 -22.05 -17.76 -0.56
CA VAL A 44 -22.37 -19.13 -0.12
C VAL A 44 -23.85 -19.26 0.18
N GLY A 45 -24.46 -18.31 0.88
CA GLY A 45 -25.89 -18.29 1.19
C GLY A 45 -26.76 -18.27 -0.06
N LEU A 46 -26.45 -17.40 -1.02
CA LEU A 46 -27.14 -17.37 -2.31
C LEU A 46 -26.95 -18.68 -3.09
N LEU A 47 -25.76 -19.29 -3.03
CA LEU A 47 -25.51 -20.58 -3.65
C LEU A 47 -26.33 -21.69 -2.97
N ALA A 48 -26.38 -21.71 -1.64
CA ALA A 48 -27.19 -22.65 -0.87
C ALA A 48 -28.68 -22.51 -1.21
N VAL A 49 -29.18 -21.29 -1.45
CA VAL A 49 -30.56 -21.07 -1.92
C VAL A 49 -30.81 -21.77 -3.26
N THR A 50 -29.86 -21.69 -4.19
CA THR A 50 -30.01 -22.35 -5.50
C THR A 50 -29.96 -23.88 -5.42
N VAL A 51 -29.17 -24.44 -4.51
CA VAL A 51 -28.96 -25.90 -4.40
C VAL A 51 -30.00 -26.58 -3.50
N LEU A 52 -30.24 -26.00 -2.32
CA LEU A 52 -31.07 -26.61 -1.27
C LEU A 52 -32.54 -26.20 -1.34
N ARG A 53 -32.86 -25.12 -2.06
CA ARG A 53 -34.22 -24.55 -2.18
C ARG A 53 -34.90 -24.37 -0.80
N PRO A 54 -34.27 -23.66 0.15
CA PRO A 54 -34.79 -23.52 1.51
C PRO A 54 -36.11 -22.75 1.55
N GLY A 55 -36.72 -22.66 2.73
CA GLY A 55 -37.95 -21.89 2.96
C GLY A 55 -37.84 -20.42 2.49
N ARG A 56 -39.00 -19.79 2.21
CA ARG A 56 -39.04 -18.44 1.60
C ARG A 56 -38.26 -17.42 2.44
N TRP A 57 -38.40 -17.51 3.76
CA TRP A 57 -37.67 -16.67 4.71
C TRP A 57 -36.14 -16.74 4.54
N MET A 58 -35.55 -17.94 4.58
CA MET A 58 -34.09 -18.10 4.41
C MET A 58 -33.61 -17.62 3.04
N SER A 59 -34.40 -17.87 1.99
CA SER A 59 -34.13 -17.33 0.66
C SER A 59 -34.11 -15.80 0.67
N CYS A 60 -35.11 -15.16 1.32
CA CYS A 60 -35.15 -13.71 1.44
C CYS A 60 -33.94 -13.16 2.20
N VAL A 61 -33.54 -13.80 3.31
CA VAL A 61 -32.36 -13.39 4.09
C VAL A 61 -31.08 -13.46 3.25
N ALA A 62 -30.85 -14.54 2.50
CA ALA A 62 -29.67 -14.66 1.64
C ALA A 62 -29.63 -13.60 0.52
N HIS A 63 -30.78 -13.32 -0.11
CA HIS A 63 -30.90 -12.26 -1.11
C HIS A 63 -30.72 -10.87 -0.50
N PHE A 64 -31.23 -10.66 0.72
CA PHE A 64 -31.06 -9.42 1.45
C PHE A 64 -29.58 -9.17 1.77
N LEU A 65 -28.86 -10.16 2.31
CA LEU A 65 -27.43 -10.05 2.59
C LEU A 65 -26.60 -9.83 1.32
N GLY A 66 -26.90 -10.56 0.24
CA GLY A 66 -26.25 -10.37 -1.06
C GLY A 66 -26.49 -8.99 -1.66
N GLY A 67 -27.74 -8.51 -1.61
CA GLY A 67 -28.10 -7.16 -2.05
C GLY A 67 -27.39 -6.08 -1.24
N LEU A 68 -27.36 -6.22 0.09
CA LEU A 68 -26.71 -5.27 0.99
C LEU A 68 -25.21 -5.18 0.73
N THR A 69 -24.55 -6.32 0.54
CA THR A 69 -23.12 -6.40 0.21
C THR A 69 -22.82 -5.62 -1.09
N LEU A 70 -23.64 -5.77 -2.12
CA LEU A 70 -23.46 -5.09 -3.40
C LEU A 70 -23.76 -3.59 -3.30
N LEU A 71 -24.79 -3.18 -2.57
CA LEU A 71 -25.08 -1.76 -2.34
C LEU A 71 -23.97 -1.06 -1.55
N ALA A 72 -23.37 -1.75 -0.58
CA ALA A 72 -22.24 -1.18 0.14
C ALA A 72 -21.02 -0.99 -0.75
N LEU A 73 -20.72 -1.96 -1.64
CA LEU A 73 -19.70 -1.79 -2.68
C LEU A 73 -20.03 -0.60 -3.59
N ALA A 74 -21.29 -0.43 -3.99
CA ALA A 74 -21.73 0.71 -4.77
C ALA A 74 -21.43 2.04 -4.05
N GLY A 75 -21.74 2.14 -2.76
CA GLY A 75 -21.43 3.29 -1.90
C GLY A 75 -19.93 3.61 -1.89
N SER A 76 -19.06 2.60 -1.74
CA SER A 76 -17.60 2.77 -1.79
C SER A 76 -17.15 3.31 -3.14
N PHE A 77 -17.74 2.86 -4.26
CA PHE A 77 -17.39 3.37 -5.59
C PHE A 77 -17.87 4.80 -5.83
N PHE A 78 -19.06 5.16 -5.35
CA PHE A 78 -19.54 6.54 -5.45
C PHE A 78 -18.65 7.52 -4.69
N GLN A 79 -18.18 7.15 -3.50
CA GLN A 79 -17.30 8.00 -2.68
C GLN A 79 -15.99 8.38 -3.39
N VAL A 80 -15.47 7.52 -4.26
CA VAL A 80 -14.24 7.78 -5.02
C VAL A 80 -14.49 8.25 -6.46
N GLY A 81 -15.75 8.56 -6.82
CA GLY A 81 -16.12 9.02 -8.16
C GLY A 81 -16.06 7.94 -9.25
N ALA A 82 -16.01 6.66 -8.88
CA ALA A 82 -16.05 5.54 -9.82
C ALA A 82 -17.49 5.20 -10.23
N LEU A 83 -18.13 6.14 -10.92
CA LEU A 83 -19.57 6.13 -11.19
C LEU A 83 -20.07 4.88 -11.92
N SER A 84 -19.30 4.33 -12.87
CA SER A 84 -19.70 3.10 -13.59
C SER A 84 -19.84 1.93 -12.62
N GLY A 85 -18.84 1.71 -11.76
CA GLY A 85 -18.90 0.68 -10.72
C GLY A 85 -20.07 0.91 -9.78
N GLY A 86 -20.22 2.15 -9.27
CA GLY A 86 -21.32 2.53 -8.39
C GLY A 86 -22.69 2.18 -8.97
N MET A 87 -22.96 2.57 -10.22
CA MET A 87 -24.24 2.30 -10.87
C MET A 87 -24.50 0.81 -11.07
N ILE A 88 -23.52 0.05 -11.56
CA ILE A 88 -23.70 -1.40 -11.80
C ILE A 88 -23.96 -2.13 -10.48
N TYR A 89 -23.19 -1.84 -9.44
CA TYR A 89 -23.39 -2.48 -8.13
C TYR A 89 -24.71 -2.05 -7.46
N SER A 90 -25.17 -0.82 -7.67
CA SER A 90 -26.51 -0.39 -7.24
C SER A 90 -27.59 -1.21 -7.92
N LEU A 91 -27.56 -1.34 -9.25
CA LEU A 91 -28.55 -2.12 -9.99
C LEU A 91 -28.52 -3.60 -9.59
N LEU A 92 -27.33 -4.20 -9.48
CA LEU A 92 -27.18 -5.58 -9.04
C LEU A 92 -27.67 -5.78 -7.60
N GLY A 93 -27.35 -4.86 -6.69
CA GLY A 93 -27.79 -4.90 -5.30
C GLY A 93 -29.31 -4.80 -5.16
N LEU A 94 -29.92 -3.77 -5.77
CA LEU A 94 -31.37 -3.58 -5.79
C LEU A 94 -32.10 -4.74 -6.48
N GLY A 95 -31.58 -5.23 -7.61
CA GLY A 95 -32.15 -6.38 -8.30
C GLY A 95 -32.07 -7.67 -7.46
N THR A 96 -30.98 -7.86 -6.72
CA THR A 96 -30.83 -9.00 -5.79
C THR A 96 -31.80 -8.88 -4.62
N PHE A 97 -32.04 -7.69 -4.07
CA PHE A 97 -33.09 -7.46 -3.09
C PHE A 97 -34.47 -7.78 -3.66
N ALA A 98 -34.81 -7.21 -4.81
CA ALA A 98 -36.12 -7.39 -5.44
C ALA A 98 -36.44 -8.86 -5.73
N ALA A 99 -35.42 -9.70 -5.97
CA ALA A 99 -35.58 -11.13 -6.16
C ALA A 99 -36.28 -11.85 -4.99
N CYS A 100 -36.21 -11.30 -3.75
CA CYS A 100 -36.92 -11.87 -2.61
C CYS A 100 -38.44 -11.66 -2.68
N LEU A 101 -38.89 -10.62 -3.39
CA LEU A 101 -40.28 -10.25 -3.57
C LEU A 101 -40.93 -11.02 -4.72
N LEU A 102 -40.14 -11.50 -5.68
CA LEU A 102 -40.65 -12.22 -6.85
C LEU A 102 -41.27 -13.57 -6.46
N PRO A 103 -42.47 -13.91 -6.99
CA PRO A 103 -43.05 -15.24 -6.83
C PRO A 103 -42.15 -16.34 -7.42
N ARG A 104 -41.96 -17.45 -6.70
CA ARG A 104 -41.09 -18.57 -7.11
C ARG A 104 -41.39 -19.15 -8.50
N GLY A 105 -42.62 -19.01 -9.00
CA GLY A 105 -43.02 -19.50 -10.32
C GLY A 105 -42.69 -18.57 -11.48
N TRP A 106 -42.43 -17.28 -11.22
CA TRP A 106 -42.26 -16.30 -12.31
C TRP A 106 -40.99 -16.56 -13.11
N GLN A 107 -39.91 -16.99 -12.44
CA GLN A 107 -38.63 -17.29 -13.09
C GLN A 107 -38.71 -18.48 -14.06
N ALA A 108 -39.49 -19.52 -13.71
CA ALA A 108 -39.66 -20.68 -14.57
C ALA A 108 -40.47 -20.36 -15.83
N ALA A 109 -41.53 -19.56 -15.69
CA ALA A 109 -42.43 -19.21 -16.80
C ALA A 109 -41.83 -18.16 -17.74
N ALA A 110 -41.17 -17.13 -17.19
CA ALA A 110 -40.64 -16.03 -18.00
C ALA A 110 -39.42 -16.46 -18.81
N GLY A 111 -38.66 -17.45 -18.35
CA GLY A 111 -37.49 -17.94 -19.07
C GLY A 111 -36.38 -16.89 -19.26
N GLY A 112 -36.40 -15.79 -18.52
CA GLY A 112 -35.31 -14.81 -18.47
C GLY A 112 -34.37 -15.12 -17.30
N ASP A 113 -33.10 -14.74 -17.44
CA ASP A 113 -32.13 -14.75 -16.35
C ASP A 113 -32.01 -13.33 -15.75
N LEU A 114 -32.24 -13.21 -14.45
CA LEU A 114 -32.21 -11.93 -13.74
C LEU A 114 -30.84 -11.25 -13.81
N PHE A 115 -29.74 -12.03 -13.75
CA PHE A 115 -28.41 -11.46 -13.85
C PHE A 115 -28.16 -10.89 -15.25
N GLY A 116 -28.54 -11.62 -16.31
CA GLY A 116 -28.50 -11.12 -17.68
C GLY A 116 -29.30 -9.82 -17.87
N LEU A 117 -30.50 -9.75 -17.25
CA LEU A 117 -31.36 -8.56 -17.30
C LEU A 117 -30.70 -7.36 -16.62
N LEU A 118 -30.22 -7.55 -15.38
CA LEU A 118 -29.55 -6.49 -14.62
C LEU A 118 -28.27 -6.02 -15.31
N MET A 119 -27.52 -6.92 -15.94
CA MET A 119 -26.33 -6.56 -16.72
C MET A 119 -26.67 -5.79 -18.00
N GLY A 120 -27.77 -6.13 -18.68
CA GLY A 120 -28.27 -5.38 -19.83
C GLY A 120 -28.74 -3.96 -19.48
N LEU A 121 -29.50 -3.82 -18.38
CA LEU A 121 -29.90 -2.51 -17.83
C LEU A 121 -28.68 -1.69 -17.42
N SER A 122 -27.73 -2.33 -16.75
CA SER A 122 -26.46 -1.73 -16.34
C SER A 122 -25.63 -1.25 -17.52
N ALA A 123 -25.49 -2.06 -18.57
CA ALA A 123 -24.82 -1.68 -19.82
C ALA A 123 -25.50 -0.48 -20.47
N THR A 124 -26.83 -0.49 -20.56
CA THR A 124 -27.59 0.62 -21.15
C THR A 124 -27.36 1.93 -20.39
N LEU A 125 -27.48 1.89 -19.06
CA LEU A 125 -27.31 3.05 -18.19
C LEU A 125 -25.88 3.60 -18.22
N VAL A 126 -24.88 2.73 -18.06
CA VAL A 126 -23.47 3.14 -18.09
C VAL A 126 -23.08 3.62 -19.48
N GLY A 127 -23.53 2.95 -20.54
CA GLY A 127 -23.29 3.34 -21.92
C GLY A 127 -23.87 4.71 -22.25
N ALA A 128 -25.12 4.97 -21.86
CA ALA A 128 -25.76 6.27 -22.01
C ALA A 128 -25.00 7.39 -21.28
N LEU A 129 -24.57 7.14 -20.03
CA LEU A 129 -23.81 8.12 -19.26
C LEU A 129 -22.41 8.36 -19.85
N MET A 130 -21.71 7.31 -20.30
CA MET A 130 -20.39 7.45 -20.91
C MET A 130 -20.45 8.20 -22.25
N ALA A 131 -21.50 7.98 -23.04
CA ALA A 131 -21.69 8.66 -24.32
C ALA A 131 -22.22 10.10 -24.16
N GLY A 132 -23.20 10.32 -23.27
CA GLY A 132 -23.86 11.62 -23.09
C GLY A 132 -23.17 12.57 -22.12
N ALA A 133 -22.44 12.05 -21.12
CA ALA A 133 -21.76 12.84 -20.10
C ALA A 133 -20.35 12.29 -19.78
N PRO A 134 -19.44 12.21 -20.78
CA PRO A 134 -18.10 11.62 -20.60
C PRO A 134 -17.26 12.33 -19.52
N ALA A 135 -17.52 13.62 -19.29
CA ALA A 135 -16.88 14.42 -18.25
C ALA A 135 -16.98 13.78 -16.85
N LEU A 136 -18.09 13.10 -16.55
CA LEU A 136 -18.31 12.40 -15.28
C LEU A 136 -17.32 11.25 -15.02
N PHE A 137 -16.74 10.69 -16.09
CA PHE A 137 -15.84 9.55 -16.02
C PHE A 137 -14.37 9.94 -16.14
N THR A 138 -14.06 11.18 -16.54
CA THR A 138 -12.68 11.63 -16.79
C THR A 138 -11.74 11.42 -15.59
N ARG A 139 -12.21 11.63 -14.36
CA ARG A 139 -11.42 11.40 -13.13
C ARG A 139 -10.96 9.95 -12.99
N PHE A 140 -11.85 9.01 -13.25
CA PHE A 140 -11.51 7.58 -13.18
C PHE A 140 -10.72 7.14 -14.41
N PHE A 141 -10.95 7.77 -15.58
CA PHE A 141 -10.40 7.38 -16.86
C PHE A 141 -9.10 8.08 -17.29
N GLN A 142 -8.41 8.80 -16.39
CA GLN A 142 -7.15 9.45 -16.70
C GLN A 142 -6.12 8.47 -17.29
N GLY A 143 -5.39 8.93 -18.32
CA GLY A 143 -4.33 8.19 -18.99
C GLY A 143 -4.68 7.64 -20.39
N PRO A 144 -3.97 6.61 -20.86
CA PRO A 144 -4.08 6.08 -22.23
C PRO A 144 -5.48 5.59 -22.61
N GLN A 145 -6.34 5.32 -21.64
CA GLN A 145 -7.69 4.77 -21.87
C GLN A 145 -8.73 5.84 -22.22
N GLN A 146 -8.45 7.12 -21.98
CA GLN A 146 -9.41 8.21 -22.18
C GLN A 146 -10.00 8.28 -23.61
N PRO A 147 -9.23 8.08 -24.70
CA PRO A 147 -9.77 8.13 -26.06
C PRO A 147 -10.81 7.04 -26.35
N TYR A 148 -10.75 5.91 -25.65
CA TYR A 148 -11.64 4.76 -25.88
C TYR A 148 -12.97 4.87 -25.14
N LEU A 149 -13.16 5.89 -24.29
CA LEU A 149 -14.32 6.01 -23.41
C LEU A 149 -15.63 6.11 -24.20
N LEU A 150 -15.66 6.94 -25.24
CA LEU A 150 -16.83 7.09 -26.11
C LEU A 150 -17.14 5.77 -26.84
N GLY A 151 -16.11 5.09 -27.34
CA GLY A 151 -16.26 3.80 -28.02
C GLY A 151 -16.88 2.74 -27.11
N PHE A 152 -16.40 2.63 -25.87
CA PHE A 152 -17.02 1.73 -24.88
C PHE A 152 -18.43 2.16 -24.49
N GLY A 153 -18.68 3.46 -24.34
CA GLY A 153 -20.02 3.99 -24.05
C GLY A 153 -21.03 3.59 -25.11
N LEU A 154 -20.70 3.80 -26.39
CA LEU A 154 -21.52 3.41 -27.52
C LEU A 154 -21.70 1.88 -27.60
N ALA A 155 -20.64 1.10 -27.40
CA ALA A 155 -20.74 -0.36 -27.41
C ALA A 155 -21.71 -0.88 -26.33
N PHE A 156 -21.61 -0.39 -25.10
CA PHE A 156 -22.52 -0.76 -24.01
C PHE A 156 -23.96 -0.30 -24.27
N LEU A 157 -24.14 0.92 -24.79
CA LEU A 157 -25.46 1.46 -25.12
C LEU A 157 -26.14 0.67 -26.23
N LEU A 158 -25.40 0.22 -27.24
CA LEU A 158 -25.94 -0.56 -28.35
C LEU A 158 -26.29 -2.00 -27.94
N ILE A 159 -25.50 -2.64 -27.07
CA ILE A 159 -25.71 -4.05 -26.69
C ILE A 159 -26.68 -4.23 -25.50
N GLY A 160 -26.81 -3.22 -24.64
CA GLY A 160 -27.65 -3.27 -23.44
C GLY A 160 -29.13 -3.55 -23.74
N PRO A 161 -29.82 -2.74 -24.57
CA PRO A 161 -31.23 -2.94 -24.87
C PRO A 161 -31.55 -4.27 -25.55
N PRO A 162 -30.79 -4.75 -26.56
CA PRO A 162 -30.97 -6.09 -27.10
C PRO A 162 -30.82 -7.18 -26.04
N LEU A 163 -29.84 -7.05 -25.12
CA LEU A 163 -29.68 -8.00 -24.03
C LEU A 163 -30.90 -8.01 -23.11
N VAL A 164 -31.44 -6.83 -22.74
CA VAL A 164 -32.69 -6.71 -21.96
C VAL A 164 -33.86 -7.37 -22.70
N ALA A 165 -34.03 -7.08 -24.00
CA ALA A 165 -35.13 -7.62 -24.81
C ALA A 165 -35.10 -9.16 -24.87
N VAL A 166 -33.92 -9.76 -25.01
CA VAL A 166 -33.75 -11.23 -25.00
C VAL A 166 -34.16 -11.84 -23.65
N GLN A 167 -33.96 -11.14 -22.53
CA GLN A 167 -34.34 -11.63 -21.21
C GLN A 167 -35.85 -11.48 -20.93
N LEU A 168 -36.49 -10.44 -21.46
CA LEU A 168 -37.92 -10.21 -21.27
C LEU A 168 -38.81 -11.02 -22.23
N ALA A 169 -38.31 -11.36 -23.42
CA ALA A 169 -39.07 -12.06 -24.45
C ALA A 169 -38.33 -13.29 -25.05
N PRO A 170 -38.02 -14.32 -24.24
CA PRO A 170 -37.17 -15.43 -24.69
C PRO A 170 -37.80 -16.30 -25.78
N ALA A 171 -39.13 -16.33 -25.89
CA ALA A 171 -39.81 -17.07 -26.95
C ALA A 171 -39.55 -16.43 -28.33
N ALA A 172 -39.73 -15.12 -28.46
CA ALA A 172 -39.50 -14.38 -29.70
C ALA A 172 -38.00 -14.25 -30.03
N ALA A 173 -37.15 -14.14 -29.00
CA ALA A 173 -35.73 -13.88 -29.17
C ALA A 173 -34.85 -15.14 -29.30
N ARG A 174 -35.44 -16.34 -29.45
CA ARG A 174 -34.70 -17.62 -29.40
C ARG A 174 -33.55 -17.67 -30.42
N ARG A 175 -33.78 -17.17 -31.65
CA ARG A 175 -32.77 -17.09 -32.74
C ARG A 175 -31.63 -16.10 -32.43
N TRP A 176 -31.93 -14.99 -31.75
CA TRP A 176 -30.98 -13.92 -31.46
C TRP A 176 -30.29 -14.06 -30.11
N SER A 177 -30.76 -14.96 -29.26
CA SER A 177 -30.25 -15.12 -27.90
C SER A 177 -28.74 -15.37 -27.84
N ARG A 178 -28.23 -16.33 -28.61
CA ARG A 178 -26.80 -16.69 -28.64
C ARG A 178 -25.89 -15.54 -29.11
N PRO A 179 -26.11 -14.91 -30.29
CA PRO A 179 -25.23 -13.85 -30.75
C PRO A 179 -25.28 -12.62 -29.84
N VAL A 180 -26.44 -12.24 -29.30
CA VAL A 180 -26.56 -11.10 -28.38
C VAL A 180 -25.79 -11.36 -27.08
N HIS A 181 -25.91 -12.55 -26.48
CA HIS A 181 -25.15 -12.91 -25.29
C HIS A 181 -23.64 -12.99 -25.56
N ALA A 182 -23.23 -13.58 -26.69
CA ALA A 182 -21.82 -13.67 -27.06
C ALA A 182 -21.22 -12.26 -27.26
N LEU A 183 -21.90 -11.40 -28.00
CA LEU A 183 -21.44 -10.03 -28.26
C LEU A 183 -21.41 -9.20 -26.97
N ALA A 184 -22.44 -9.29 -26.13
CA ALA A 184 -22.45 -8.66 -24.81
C ALA A 184 -21.26 -9.14 -23.97
N GLY A 185 -21.09 -10.46 -23.85
CA GLY A 185 -19.98 -11.03 -23.10
C GLY A 185 -18.61 -10.58 -23.59
N ILE A 186 -18.40 -10.50 -24.92
CA ILE A 186 -17.17 -9.97 -25.52
C ILE A 186 -16.96 -8.50 -25.17
N ILE A 187 -17.98 -7.64 -25.26
CA ILE A 187 -17.86 -6.22 -24.91
C ILE A 187 -17.47 -6.05 -23.44
N PHE A 188 -18.12 -6.79 -22.52
CA PHE A 188 -17.77 -6.82 -21.11
C PHE A 188 -16.34 -7.33 -20.88
N LEU A 189 -15.92 -8.40 -21.54
CA LEU A 189 -14.56 -8.95 -21.46
C LEU A 189 -13.50 -7.96 -21.92
N VAL A 190 -13.69 -7.36 -23.10
CA VAL A 190 -12.76 -6.38 -23.67
C VAL A 190 -12.64 -5.17 -22.74
N PHE A 191 -13.75 -4.66 -22.21
CA PHE A 191 -13.72 -3.58 -21.24
C PHE A 191 -12.96 -3.98 -19.96
N GLY A 192 -13.21 -5.18 -19.44
CA GLY A 192 -12.50 -5.70 -18.26
C GLY A 192 -10.98 -5.79 -18.47
N ILE A 193 -10.55 -6.28 -19.63
CA ILE A 193 -9.12 -6.45 -19.97
C ILE A 193 -8.46 -5.10 -20.28
N ALA A 194 -9.11 -4.22 -21.04
CA ALA A 194 -8.53 -2.95 -21.49
C ALA A 194 -8.57 -1.85 -20.42
N VAL A 195 -9.54 -1.89 -19.49
CA VAL A 195 -9.79 -0.82 -18.52
C VAL A 195 -9.59 -1.29 -17.07
N ALA A 196 -10.26 -2.38 -16.66
CA ALA A 196 -10.26 -2.77 -15.25
C ALA A 196 -8.92 -3.42 -14.83
N LEU A 197 -8.34 -4.27 -15.68
CA LEU A 197 -7.10 -5.00 -15.39
C LEU A 197 -5.86 -4.08 -15.26
N PRO A 198 -5.58 -3.13 -16.17
CA PRO A 198 -4.41 -2.26 -16.06
C PRO A 198 -4.47 -1.36 -14.82
N ARG A 199 -5.68 -1.03 -14.37
CA ARG A 199 -5.92 -0.25 -13.14
C ARG A 199 -5.97 -1.09 -11.87
N GLN A 200 -5.79 -2.41 -11.98
CA GLN A 200 -5.89 -3.34 -10.86
C GLN A 200 -7.23 -3.19 -10.10
N SER A 201 -8.31 -2.84 -10.81
CA SER A 201 -9.66 -2.75 -10.24
C SER A 201 -10.26 -4.14 -10.18
N TRP A 202 -9.86 -4.92 -9.19
CA TRP A 202 -10.16 -6.35 -9.16
C TRP A 202 -11.64 -6.70 -9.05
N THR A 203 -12.46 -5.88 -8.38
CA THR A 203 -13.91 -6.09 -8.41
C THR A 203 -14.47 -5.86 -9.81
N GLY A 204 -13.92 -4.87 -10.53
CA GLY A 204 -14.19 -4.62 -11.93
C GLY A 204 -13.74 -5.79 -12.80
N VAL A 205 -12.52 -6.32 -12.61
CA VAL A 205 -12.05 -7.52 -13.34
C VAL A 205 -13.02 -8.68 -13.12
N ALA A 206 -13.40 -8.97 -11.89
CA ALA A 206 -14.35 -10.04 -11.58
C ALA A 206 -15.72 -9.81 -12.21
N LEU A 207 -16.22 -8.57 -12.20
CA LEU A 207 -17.52 -8.21 -12.75
C LEU A 207 -17.52 -8.23 -14.28
N TYR A 208 -16.56 -7.56 -14.92
CA TYR A 208 -16.51 -7.40 -16.37
C TYR A 208 -15.97 -8.66 -17.06
N VAL A 209 -14.89 -9.25 -16.56
CA VAL A 209 -14.31 -10.47 -17.15
C VAL A 209 -15.14 -11.68 -16.74
N GLY A 210 -15.35 -11.89 -15.44
CA GLY A 210 -16.12 -13.02 -14.93
C GLY A 210 -17.59 -12.95 -15.33
N GLY A 211 -18.23 -11.79 -15.16
CA GLY A 211 -19.60 -11.58 -15.60
C GLY A 211 -19.76 -11.61 -17.13
N GLY A 212 -18.82 -11.05 -17.90
CA GLY A 212 -18.82 -11.12 -19.36
C GLY A 212 -18.72 -12.57 -19.88
N ALA A 213 -17.80 -13.36 -19.32
CA ALA A 213 -17.71 -14.79 -19.62
C ALA A 213 -19.00 -15.55 -19.23
N ALA A 214 -19.57 -15.24 -18.06
CA ALA A 214 -20.83 -15.82 -17.64
C ALA A 214 -21.97 -15.49 -18.61
N ILE A 215 -22.10 -14.23 -19.05
CA ILE A 215 -23.11 -13.82 -20.04
C ILE A 215 -22.92 -14.57 -21.36
N ALA A 216 -21.67 -14.67 -21.85
CA ALA A 216 -21.39 -15.37 -23.11
C ALA A 216 -21.78 -16.86 -23.08
N VAL A 217 -21.58 -17.52 -21.94
CA VAL A 217 -21.86 -18.96 -21.77
C VAL A 217 -23.30 -19.23 -21.30
N LEU A 218 -24.01 -18.22 -20.81
CA LEU A 218 -25.33 -18.34 -20.19
C LEU A 218 -26.34 -19.14 -21.02
N PRO A 219 -26.48 -18.96 -22.35
CA PRO A 219 -27.45 -19.73 -23.14
C PRO A 219 -27.19 -21.24 -23.11
N ARG A 220 -25.91 -21.66 -23.07
CA ARG A 220 -25.51 -23.07 -22.98
C ARG A 220 -25.69 -23.60 -21.56
N LEU A 221 -25.30 -22.80 -20.58
CA LEU A 221 -25.39 -23.19 -19.17
C LEU A 221 -26.85 -23.41 -18.76
N ARG A 222 -27.76 -22.55 -19.23
CA ARG A 222 -29.19 -22.67 -18.94
C ARG A 222 -29.78 -24.00 -19.43
N SER A 223 -29.45 -24.44 -20.65
CA SER A 223 -29.94 -25.73 -21.15
C SER A 223 -29.45 -26.91 -20.29
N ARG A 224 -28.24 -26.83 -19.73
CA ARG A 224 -27.70 -27.87 -18.86
C ARG A 224 -28.25 -27.81 -17.44
N LEU A 225 -28.39 -26.62 -16.87
CA LEU A 225 -28.98 -26.42 -15.54
C LEU A 225 -30.44 -26.87 -15.50
N ALA A 226 -31.20 -26.69 -16.60
CA ALA A 226 -32.56 -27.22 -16.70
C ALA A 226 -32.60 -28.75 -16.62
N ALA A 227 -31.59 -29.44 -17.15
CA ALA A 227 -31.46 -30.90 -17.03
C ALA A 227 -31.01 -31.32 -15.61
N LEU A 228 -30.19 -30.51 -14.94
CA LEU A 228 -29.81 -30.74 -13.54
C LEU A 228 -30.95 -30.50 -12.55
N ASP A 229 -32.01 -29.80 -12.93
CA ASP A 229 -33.13 -29.53 -12.02
C ASP A 229 -33.93 -30.79 -11.68
N THR A 230 -33.82 -31.81 -12.52
CA THR A 230 -34.32 -33.18 -12.29
C THR A 230 -33.30 -34.10 -11.64
N ALA A 231 -32.13 -33.59 -11.23
CA ALA A 231 -31.05 -34.43 -10.72
C ALA A 231 -31.42 -35.12 -9.38
N PRO A 232 -30.95 -36.37 -9.19
CA PRO A 232 -31.14 -37.11 -7.94
C PRO A 232 -30.47 -36.41 -6.75
N LEU A 233 -30.92 -36.72 -5.53
CA LEU A 233 -30.40 -36.19 -4.26
C LEU A 233 -28.85 -36.23 -4.17
N TRP A 234 -28.24 -37.21 -4.81
CA TRP A 234 -26.79 -37.40 -4.92
C TRP A 234 -26.07 -36.19 -5.54
N GLY A 235 -26.61 -35.58 -6.60
CA GLY A 235 -26.00 -34.41 -7.23
C GLY A 235 -26.01 -33.18 -6.32
N ARG A 236 -27.09 -33.00 -5.55
CA ARG A 236 -27.19 -31.93 -4.54
C ARG A 236 -26.23 -32.15 -3.37
N LEU A 237 -26.07 -33.40 -2.93
CA LEU A 237 -25.11 -33.76 -1.88
C LEU A 237 -23.68 -33.52 -2.35
N ALA A 238 -23.32 -34.00 -3.55
CA ALA A 238 -21.99 -33.81 -4.13
C ALA A 238 -21.65 -32.32 -4.29
N LEU A 239 -22.59 -31.52 -4.78
CA LEU A 239 -22.41 -30.07 -4.90
C LEU A 239 -22.27 -29.39 -3.53
N THR A 240 -23.08 -29.78 -2.54
CA THR A 240 -22.99 -29.24 -1.18
C THR A 240 -21.64 -29.57 -0.53
N LEU A 241 -21.16 -30.81 -0.69
CA LEU A 241 -19.84 -31.22 -0.24
C LEU A 241 -18.74 -30.43 -0.95
N ALA A 242 -18.80 -30.30 -2.28
CA ALA A 242 -17.81 -29.53 -3.04
C ALA A 242 -17.75 -28.05 -2.60
N VAL A 243 -18.91 -27.43 -2.36
CA VAL A 243 -19.00 -26.05 -1.85
C VAL A 243 -18.45 -25.95 -0.43
N SER A 244 -18.80 -26.89 0.45
CA SER A 244 -18.30 -26.93 1.83
C SER A 244 -16.78 -27.10 1.88
N THR A 245 -16.23 -28.04 1.11
CA THR A 245 -14.78 -28.24 0.99
C THR A 245 -14.08 -27.01 0.40
N SER A 246 -14.65 -26.39 -0.64
CA SER A 246 -14.11 -25.16 -1.22
C SER A 246 -14.09 -24.01 -0.22
N LEU A 247 -15.16 -23.87 0.57
CA LEU A 247 -15.25 -22.86 1.62
C LEU A 247 -14.20 -23.10 2.71
N ALA A 248 -14.06 -24.35 3.17
CA ALA A 248 -13.05 -24.72 4.16
C ALA A 248 -11.63 -24.42 3.66
N LEU A 249 -11.32 -24.73 2.39
CA LEU A 249 -10.03 -24.43 1.77
C LEU A 249 -9.77 -22.91 1.66
N VAL A 250 -10.79 -22.12 1.28
CA VAL A 250 -10.68 -20.66 1.22
C VAL A 250 -10.40 -20.08 2.59
N LEU A 251 -11.12 -20.52 3.63
CA LEU A 251 -10.93 -20.04 4.99
C LEU A 251 -9.57 -20.45 5.56
N ALA A 252 -9.16 -21.70 5.38
CA ALA A 252 -7.85 -22.18 5.79
C ALA A 252 -6.73 -21.37 5.13
N THR A 253 -6.82 -21.14 3.81
CA THR A 253 -5.84 -20.34 3.07
C THR A 253 -5.84 -18.88 3.54
N ALA A 254 -7.00 -18.29 3.81
CA ALA A 254 -7.08 -16.94 4.34
C ALA A 254 -6.40 -16.82 5.71
N VAL A 255 -6.62 -17.77 6.61
CA VAL A 255 -5.99 -17.79 7.94
C VAL A 255 -4.48 -17.97 7.84
N VAL A 256 -4.01 -18.98 7.09
CA VAL A 256 -2.57 -19.26 6.92
C VAL A 256 -1.86 -18.06 6.31
N THR A 257 -2.41 -17.48 5.22
CA THR A 257 -1.77 -16.34 4.56
C THR A 257 -1.80 -15.05 5.40
N ALA A 258 -2.80 -14.89 6.28
CA ALA A 258 -2.82 -13.79 7.25
C ALA A 258 -1.74 -13.97 8.34
N GLN A 259 -1.57 -15.19 8.85
CA GLN A 259 -0.52 -15.53 9.82
C GLN A 259 0.87 -15.37 9.21
N GLU A 260 1.11 -15.85 8.00
CA GLU A 260 2.37 -15.67 7.28
C GLU A 260 2.71 -14.19 7.08
N GLU A 261 1.74 -13.34 6.71
CA GLU A 261 1.98 -11.90 6.56
C GLU A 261 2.30 -11.23 7.90
N MET A 262 1.68 -11.67 8.99
CA MET A 262 2.00 -11.17 10.33
C MET A 262 3.42 -11.54 10.74
N LEU A 263 3.79 -12.82 10.64
CA LEU A 263 5.13 -13.31 10.97
C LEU A 263 6.21 -12.63 10.11
N ALA A 264 5.95 -12.49 8.81
CA ALA A 264 6.88 -11.79 7.92
C ALA A 264 7.00 -10.30 8.25
N ARG A 265 5.92 -9.64 8.69
CA ARG A 265 6.00 -8.26 9.18
C ARG A 265 6.87 -8.15 10.43
N GLU A 266 6.72 -9.07 11.37
CA GLU A 266 7.55 -9.11 12.58
C GLU A 266 9.02 -9.39 12.26
N GLN A 267 9.28 -10.34 11.36
CA GLN A 267 10.64 -10.67 10.92
C GLN A 267 11.31 -9.50 10.20
N VAL A 268 10.63 -8.86 9.25
CA VAL A 268 11.18 -7.69 8.55
C VAL A 268 11.39 -6.55 9.54
N ARG A 269 10.47 -6.33 10.47
CA ARG A 269 10.63 -5.31 11.51
C ARG A 269 11.87 -5.58 12.36
N ALA A 270 12.05 -6.80 12.85
CA ALA A 270 13.24 -7.18 13.62
C ALA A 270 14.53 -6.95 12.81
N LEU A 271 14.52 -7.28 11.51
CA LEU A 271 15.64 -7.00 10.62
C LEU A 271 15.89 -5.49 10.47
N GLN A 272 14.85 -4.68 10.34
CA GLN A 272 14.98 -3.21 10.28
C GLN A 272 15.47 -2.62 11.61
N GLU A 273 15.08 -3.19 12.75
CA GLU A 273 15.58 -2.78 14.07
C GLU A 273 17.08 -3.10 14.18
N ILE A 274 17.53 -4.29 13.77
CA ILE A 274 18.96 -4.64 13.71
C ILE A 274 19.72 -3.67 12.79
N GLU A 275 19.17 -3.37 11.60
CA GLU A 275 19.76 -2.45 10.65
C GLU A 275 19.85 -1.03 11.24
N ALA A 276 18.80 -0.57 11.94
CA ALA A 276 18.81 0.72 12.64
C ALA A 276 19.87 0.78 13.74
N HIS A 277 20.03 -0.27 14.53
CA HIS A 277 21.09 -0.35 15.55
C HIS A 277 22.49 -0.31 14.90
N SER A 278 22.69 -1.03 13.80
CA SER A 278 23.96 -0.98 13.05
C SER A 278 24.25 0.42 12.50
N VAL A 279 23.26 1.10 11.95
CA VAL A 279 23.42 2.49 11.47
C VAL A 279 23.70 3.42 12.65
N ALA A 280 22.96 3.29 13.75
CA ALA A 280 23.16 4.09 14.96
C ALA A 280 24.58 3.91 15.54
N GLN A 281 25.09 2.68 15.61
CA GLN A 281 26.46 2.40 16.04
C GLN A 281 27.48 3.06 15.11
N ASN A 282 27.32 2.91 13.78
CA ASN A 282 28.22 3.53 12.81
C ASN A 282 28.26 5.07 12.92
N ILE A 283 27.13 5.69 13.25
CA ILE A 283 27.04 7.13 13.50
C ILE A 283 27.77 7.50 14.80
N SER A 284 27.54 6.75 15.88
CA SER A 284 28.21 6.94 17.15
C SER A 284 29.73 6.83 17.00
N ASP A 285 30.23 5.78 16.34
CA ASP A 285 31.65 5.57 16.09
C ASP A 285 32.26 6.70 15.25
N TYR A 286 31.54 7.16 14.21
CA TYR A 286 31.98 8.28 13.38
C TYR A 286 32.09 9.58 14.19
N ILE A 287 31.13 9.83 15.08
CA ILE A 287 31.12 11.02 15.94
C ILE A 287 32.22 10.94 16.99
N ALA A 288 32.38 9.78 17.64
CA ALA A 288 33.44 9.55 18.62
C ALA A 288 34.83 9.72 18.00
N MET A 289 35.07 9.12 16.83
CA MET A 289 36.34 9.23 16.11
C MET A 289 36.68 10.68 15.75
N ASN A 290 35.73 11.42 15.17
CA ASN A 290 35.97 12.82 14.79
C ASN A 290 36.00 13.76 16.00
N GLY A 291 35.28 13.44 17.08
CA GLY A 291 35.37 14.13 18.35
C GLY A 291 36.76 13.99 18.98
N ALA A 292 37.30 12.77 18.99
CA ALA A 292 38.67 12.49 19.44
C ALA A 292 39.71 13.24 18.60
N ARG A 293 39.59 13.21 17.26
CA ARG A 293 40.45 14.00 16.36
C ARG A 293 40.41 15.49 16.69
N THR A 294 39.22 16.04 16.88
CA THR A 294 39.03 17.46 17.24
C THR A 294 39.68 17.79 18.59
N ALA A 295 39.53 16.91 19.58
CA ALA A 295 40.17 17.06 20.89
C ALA A 295 41.70 16.99 20.82
N THR A 296 42.26 16.07 20.01
CA THR A 296 43.70 15.99 19.76
C THR A 296 44.22 17.27 19.11
N LEU A 297 43.54 17.78 18.08
CA LEU A 297 43.89 19.05 17.44
C LEU A 297 43.82 20.23 18.42
N ALA A 298 42.80 20.25 19.29
CA ALA A 298 42.67 21.29 20.33
C ALA A 298 43.82 21.24 21.34
N ALA A 299 44.24 20.04 21.74
CA ALA A 299 45.37 19.85 22.66
C ALA A 299 46.71 20.28 22.03
N PHE A 300 46.94 19.98 20.76
CA PHE A 300 48.14 20.47 20.04
C PHE A 300 48.12 22.00 19.88
N ALA A 301 46.99 22.56 19.46
CA ALA A 301 46.84 24.00 19.29
C ALA A 301 47.04 24.79 20.60
N GLY A 302 46.63 24.23 21.75
CA GLY A 302 46.84 24.85 23.05
C GLY A 302 48.28 24.82 23.59
N ARG A 303 49.12 23.91 23.07
CA ARG A 303 50.53 23.77 23.46
C ARG A 303 51.51 24.50 22.54
N SER A 304 51.08 24.87 21.32
CA SER A 304 51.97 25.60 20.41
C SER A 304 52.24 27.01 20.95
N PRO A 305 53.52 27.41 21.11
CA PRO A 305 53.86 28.76 21.56
C PRO A 305 53.27 29.79 20.59
N GLN A 306 52.45 30.71 21.11
CA GLN A 306 51.77 31.77 20.34
C GLN A 306 52.70 32.63 19.44
N ALA A 307 54.02 32.53 19.60
CA ALA A 307 55.01 33.38 18.94
C ALA A 307 55.69 32.75 17.70
N ALA A 308 55.56 31.45 17.42
CA ALA A 308 56.41 30.79 16.40
C ALA A 308 55.67 30.26 15.16
N GLU A 309 54.40 29.89 15.25
CA GLU A 309 53.60 29.42 14.12
C GLU A 309 52.26 30.14 14.07
N SER A 310 51.85 30.62 12.88
CA SER A 310 50.51 31.16 12.71
C SER A 310 49.50 30.03 12.96
N PRO A 311 48.53 30.18 13.88
CA PRO A 311 47.50 29.16 14.13
C PRO A 311 46.77 28.71 12.85
N GLY A 312 46.78 29.52 11.79
CA GLY A 312 46.26 29.14 10.48
C GLY A 312 47.01 27.99 9.81
N ASP A 313 48.35 27.93 9.93
CA ASP A 313 49.20 26.98 9.21
C ASP A 313 49.10 25.56 9.77
N LEU A 314 49.03 25.43 11.10
CA LEU A 314 48.79 24.14 11.77
C LEU A 314 47.42 23.58 11.40
N LEU A 315 46.40 24.45 11.36
CA LEU A 315 45.04 24.06 10.97
C LEU A 315 44.96 23.71 9.48
N ALA A 316 45.70 24.40 8.60
CA ALA A 316 45.80 24.08 7.18
C ALA A 316 46.48 22.73 6.94
N THR A 317 47.58 22.46 7.64
CA THR A 317 48.29 21.18 7.59
C THR A 317 47.38 20.03 8.04
N SER A 318 46.63 20.23 9.12
CA SER A 318 45.69 19.24 9.66
C SER A 318 44.59 18.86 8.65
N ARG A 319 44.12 19.80 7.82
CA ARG A 319 43.12 19.49 6.78
C ARG A 319 43.63 18.51 5.72
N SER A 320 44.92 18.54 5.40
CA SER A 320 45.50 17.59 4.43
C SER A 320 45.47 16.14 4.93
N LEU A 321 45.52 15.94 6.24
CA LEU A 321 45.49 14.63 6.90
C LEU A 321 44.05 14.10 7.10
N TYR A 322 43.05 14.99 7.08
CA TYR A 322 41.66 14.66 7.34
C TYR A 322 40.75 15.20 6.22
N PRO A 323 40.51 14.43 5.14
CA PRO A 323 39.76 14.90 3.96
C PRO A 323 38.33 15.37 4.26
N ASP A 324 37.69 14.81 5.30
CA ASP A 324 36.33 15.17 5.69
C ASP A 324 36.26 16.51 6.46
N LEU A 325 37.40 17.06 6.90
CA LEU A 325 37.52 18.30 7.67
C LEU A 325 37.50 19.53 6.77
N GLN A 326 36.38 20.23 6.76
CA GLN A 326 36.11 21.32 5.83
C GLN A 326 36.58 22.67 6.35
N ALA A 327 36.49 22.88 7.66
CA ALA A 327 37.00 24.08 8.31
C ALA A 327 37.35 23.84 9.78
N LEU A 328 38.23 24.68 10.30
CA LEU A 328 38.59 24.78 11.71
C LEU A 328 38.49 26.25 12.13
N ARG A 329 37.98 26.50 13.34
CA ARG A 329 37.89 27.84 13.94
C ARG A 329 38.34 27.76 15.39
N THR A 330 39.20 28.66 15.83
CA THR A 330 39.51 28.83 17.25
C THR A 330 38.73 30.01 17.80
N VAL A 331 38.10 29.82 18.96
CA VAL A 331 37.31 30.83 19.66
C VAL A 331 37.93 31.05 21.02
N SER A 332 38.18 32.31 21.39
CA SER A 332 38.71 32.65 22.72
C SER A 332 37.70 32.33 23.82
N ALA A 333 38.17 32.26 25.07
CA ALA A 333 37.29 32.15 26.23
C ALA A 333 36.23 33.28 26.32
N GLY A 334 36.54 34.46 25.79
CA GLY A 334 35.62 35.60 25.68
C GLY A 334 34.66 35.55 24.48
N GLY A 335 34.64 34.47 23.71
CA GLY A 335 33.72 34.30 22.58
C GLY A 335 34.13 35.02 21.29
N ARG A 336 35.42 35.38 21.12
CA ARG A 336 35.92 35.99 19.88
C ARG A 336 36.60 34.93 19.01
N VAL A 337 36.26 34.85 17.72
CA VAL A 337 36.98 34.00 16.76
C VAL A 337 38.40 34.54 16.58
N LEU A 338 39.42 33.74 16.88
CA LEU A 338 40.83 34.15 16.87
C LEU A 338 41.52 33.79 15.56
N ALA A 339 41.30 32.57 15.08
CA ALA A 339 41.86 32.08 13.82
C ALA A 339 40.89 31.10 13.15
N GLY A 340 41.11 30.88 11.85
CA GLY A 340 40.38 29.88 11.10
C GLY A 340 41.17 29.36 9.91
N ALA A 341 40.92 28.10 9.56
CA ALA A 341 41.38 27.52 8.32
C ALA A 341 40.22 26.84 7.59
N GLY A 342 40.28 26.80 6.27
CA GLY A 342 39.29 26.15 5.42
C GLY A 342 38.19 27.05 4.89
N GLU A 343 37.68 26.62 3.73
CA GLU A 343 36.82 27.40 2.83
C GLU A 343 35.33 27.33 3.18
N ALA A 344 34.95 26.41 4.08
CA ALA A 344 33.55 26.32 4.48
C ALA A 344 33.09 27.62 5.16
N ALA A 345 32.10 28.27 4.55
CA ALA A 345 31.42 29.43 5.09
C ALA A 345 30.49 28.99 6.23
N LEU A 346 31.04 28.88 7.44
CA LEU A 346 30.27 28.53 8.64
C LEU A 346 29.57 29.77 9.20
N PRO A 347 28.27 29.68 9.56
CA PRO A 347 27.59 30.74 10.29
C PRO A 347 28.31 31.01 11.62
N VAL A 348 28.75 32.27 11.82
CA VAL A 348 29.51 32.66 13.02
C VAL A 348 28.73 32.36 14.29
N GLU A 349 27.42 32.63 14.30
CA GLU A 349 26.53 32.34 15.43
C GLU A 349 26.55 30.86 15.84
N ALA A 350 26.61 29.94 14.86
CA ALA A 350 26.65 28.52 15.13
C ALA A 350 28.02 28.05 15.67
N VAL A 351 29.11 28.66 15.21
CA VAL A 351 30.45 28.42 15.77
C VAL A 351 30.52 28.92 17.21
N LEU A 352 29.99 30.12 17.48
CA LEU A 352 29.97 30.72 18.81
C LEU A 352 29.05 29.96 19.78
N SER A 353 27.91 29.44 19.31
CA SER A 353 27.02 28.65 20.17
C SER A 353 27.66 27.34 20.61
N VAL A 354 28.36 26.65 19.70
CA VAL A 354 29.16 25.45 20.02
C VAL A 354 30.27 25.81 21.01
N ALA A 355 31.02 26.88 20.76
CA ALA A 355 32.09 27.32 21.65
C ALA A 355 31.58 27.69 23.05
N GLN A 356 30.45 28.39 23.14
CA GLN A 356 29.83 28.74 24.41
C GLN A 356 29.37 27.50 25.17
N ALA A 357 28.80 26.50 24.48
CA ALA A 357 28.41 25.24 25.08
C ALA A 357 29.63 24.46 25.63
N VAL A 358 30.75 24.42 24.90
CA VAL A 358 32.01 23.80 25.36
C VAL A 358 32.54 24.53 26.58
N SER A 359 32.57 25.87 26.57
CA SER A 359 33.06 26.65 27.72
C SER A 359 32.24 26.42 28.98
N ARG A 360 30.91 26.22 28.86
CA ARG A 360 30.02 25.95 30.00
C ARG A 360 30.21 24.55 30.56
N THR A 361 30.27 23.53 29.70
CA THR A 361 30.34 22.13 30.16
C THR A 361 31.76 21.63 30.39
N ARG A 362 32.76 22.30 29.78
CA ARG A 362 34.15 21.83 29.67
C ARG A 362 34.33 20.48 28.96
N HIS A 363 33.31 20.05 28.21
CA HIS A 363 33.31 18.81 27.45
C HIS A 363 33.10 19.10 25.96
N GLY A 364 33.42 18.12 25.11
CA GLY A 364 33.16 18.23 23.68
C GLY A 364 31.68 18.45 23.39
N GLN A 365 31.37 19.24 22.36
CA GLN A 365 30.00 19.56 21.95
C GLN A 365 29.79 19.27 20.47
N LEU A 366 28.57 18.92 20.11
CA LEU A 366 28.17 18.54 18.75
C LEU A 366 26.99 19.41 18.30
N SER A 367 27.07 19.96 17.10
CA SER A 367 25.96 20.70 16.49
C SER A 367 25.86 20.43 14.99
N TRP A 368 24.65 20.31 14.47
CA TRP A 368 24.40 20.22 13.04
C TRP A 368 23.98 21.58 12.50
N VAL A 369 24.63 22.04 11.42
CA VAL A 369 24.41 23.40 10.90
C VAL A 369 24.22 23.37 9.39
N PRO A 370 23.07 23.81 8.87
CA PRO A 370 22.91 24.09 7.46
C PRO A 370 23.68 25.37 7.10
N ALA A 371 24.41 25.37 5.99
CA ALA A 371 25.17 26.51 5.49
C ALA A 371 25.11 26.52 3.96
N GLY A 372 24.17 27.30 3.42
CA GLY A 372 23.82 27.28 2.00
C GLY A 372 23.22 25.93 1.60
N GLU A 373 23.69 25.36 0.50
CA GLU A 373 23.27 24.03 0.01
C GLU A 373 23.92 22.86 0.75
N ARG A 374 24.90 23.13 1.62
CA ARG A 374 25.64 22.12 2.36
C ARG A 374 25.21 22.10 3.82
N SER A 375 25.48 20.99 4.49
CA SER A 375 25.32 20.88 5.93
C SER A 375 26.62 20.40 6.55
N PHE A 376 26.92 20.90 7.73
CA PHE A 376 28.16 20.59 8.45
C PHE A 376 27.84 20.05 9.82
N LEU A 377 28.66 19.09 10.24
CA LEU A 377 28.69 18.62 11.61
C LEU A 377 29.81 19.35 12.35
N LEU A 378 29.42 20.27 13.23
CA LEU A 378 30.34 21.03 14.07
C LEU A 378 30.68 20.24 15.33
N MET A 379 31.97 20.10 15.61
CA MET A 379 32.50 19.50 16.83
C MET A 379 33.35 20.52 17.55
N GLY A 380 33.01 20.83 18.79
CA GLY A 380 33.78 21.70 19.66
C GLY A 380 34.61 20.88 20.64
N ALA A 381 35.85 21.30 20.90
CA ALA A 381 36.70 20.74 21.95
C ALA A 381 37.43 21.85 22.74
N PRO A 382 37.58 21.71 24.06
CA PRO A 382 38.21 22.73 24.89
C PRO A 382 39.70 22.85 24.56
N LEU A 383 40.17 24.09 24.44
CA LEU A 383 41.57 24.43 24.23
C LEU A 383 42.14 24.91 25.56
N HIS A 384 43.08 24.14 26.11
CA HIS A 384 43.77 24.47 27.37
C HIS A 384 45.12 25.11 27.07
N GLY A 385 45.43 26.20 27.77
CA GLY A 385 46.73 26.85 27.68
C GLY A 385 47.83 26.07 28.42
N PRO A 386 49.08 26.57 28.41
CA PRO A 386 50.20 25.93 29.11
C PRO A 386 49.98 25.78 30.63
N SER A 387 49.21 26.69 31.24
CA SER A 387 48.83 26.63 32.66
C SER A 387 47.77 25.58 32.98
N GLY A 388 47.18 24.93 31.96
CA GLY A 388 46.04 24.02 32.12
C GLY A 388 44.69 24.72 32.16
N ASP A 389 44.65 26.05 32.19
CA ASP A 389 43.40 26.83 32.16
C ASP A 389 42.74 26.78 30.77
N LEU A 390 41.41 26.92 30.72
CA LEU A 390 40.66 27.00 29.49
C LEU A 390 40.97 28.31 28.75
N ALA A 391 41.81 28.24 27.72
CA ALA A 391 42.18 29.40 26.90
C ALA A 391 41.16 29.69 25.79
N GLY A 392 40.39 28.66 25.37
CA GLY A 392 39.36 28.82 24.36
C GLY A 392 38.70 27.51 23.95
N THR A 393 38.14 27.48 22.74
CA THR A 393 37.55 26.29 22.12
C THR A 393 38.03 26.18 20.68
N LEU A 394 38.38 24.97 20.25
CA LEU A 394 38.55 24.63 18.83
C LEU A 394 37.23 24.07 18.31
N VAL A 395 36.71 24.63 17.21
CA VAL A 395 35.52 24.14 16.51
C VAL A 395 35.95 23.60 15.15
N ALA A 396 35.75 22.30 14.94
CA ALA A 396 35.97 21.62 13.68
C ALA A 396 34.64 21.42 12.94
N ALA A 397 34.62 21.67 11.64
CA ALA A 397 33.46 21.42 10.78
C ALA A 397 33.75 20.27 9.83
N TYR A 398 32.96 19.21 9.96
CA TYR A 398 33.02 18.03 9.10
C TYR A 398 31.90 18.07 8.06
N SER A 399 32.19 17.62 6.84
CA SER A 399 31.16 17.47 5.81
C SER A 399 30.10 16.46 6.26
N SER A 400 28.82 16.79 6.05
CA SER A 400 27.73 15.84 6.27
C SER A 400 27.75 14.67 5.29
N GLU A 401 28.38 14.81 4.13
CA GLU A 401 28.35 13.78 3.08
C GLU A 401 28.96 12.46 3.54
N ALA A 402 30.05 12.50 4.32
CA ALA A 402 30.68 11.30 4.85
C ALA A 402 29.75 10.54 5.81
N LEU A 403 28.98 11.28 6.61
CA LEU A 403 27.95 10.72 7.49
C LEU A 403 26.79 10.13 6.65
N LEU A 404 26.30 10.88 5.65
CA LEU A 404 25.23 10.43 4.74
C LEU A 404 25.62 9.16 3.97
N ARG A 405 26.87 9.07 3.48
CA ARG A 405 27.39 7.85 2.84
C ARG A 405 27.34 6.64 3.77
N ARG A 406 27.73 6.81 5.05
CA ARG A 406 27.66 5.75 6.07
C ARG A 406 26.22 5.34 6.40
N MET A 407 25.30 6.28 6.34
CA MET A 407 23.86 6.05 6.50
C MET A 407 23.21 5.41 5.28
N THR A 408 23.84 5.36 4.11
CA THR A 408 23.17 4.88 2.90
C THR A 408 22.94 3.37 2.94
N ARG A 409 21.72 2.92 2.66
CA ARG A 409 21.34 1.51 2.53
C ARG A 409 20.46 1.32 1.29
N PRO A 410 20.80 0.38 0.38
CA PRO A 410 19.98 0.12 -0.80
C PRO A 410 18.55 -0.28 -0.44
N GLY A 411 17.56 0.37 -1.05
CA GLY A 411 16.14 0.04 -0.85
C GLY A 411 15.56 0.49 0.50
N ALA A 412 16.29 1.30 1.28
CA ALA A 412 15.81 1.86 2.55
C ALA A 412 15.86 3.39 2.57
N GLN A 413 14.95 3.99 3.32
CA GLN A 413 14.96 5.40 3.68
C GLN A 413 15.44 5.53 5.13
N ILE A 414 16.50 6.30 5.35
CA ILE A 414 17.12 6.45 6.66
C ILE A 414 16.99 7.89 7.12
N SER A 415 16.49 8.06 8.33
CA SER A 415 16.24 9.35 8.97
C SER A 415 17.01 9.43 10.28
N LEU A 416 17.64 10.57 10.53
CA LEU A 416 18.37 10.88 11.76
C LEU A 416 17.76 12.13 12.39
N ALA A 417 17.48 12.08 13.69
CA ALA A 417 16.93 13.20 14.46
C ALA A 417 17.65 13.36 15.79
N ASP A 418 17.56 14.56 16.37
CA ASP A 418 18.33 14.98 17.54
C ASP A 418 17.78 14.52 18.90
N GLY A 419 16.59 13.89 18.90
CA GLY A 419 15.87 13.48 20.10
C GLY A 419 14.95 14.57 20.69
N ASN A 420 14.87 15.74 20.06
CA ASN A 420 14.00 16.85 20.43
C ASN A 420 12.94 17.16 19.35
N GLY A 421 12.79 16.27 18.36
CA GLY A 421 11.92 16.46 17.22
C GLY A 421 12.56 17.19 16.04
N HIS A 422 13.85 17.56 16.12
CA HIS A 422 14.54 18.19 14.99
C HIS A 422 15.19 17.15 14.10
N PHE A 423 14.92 17.29 12.81
CA PHE A 423 15.49 16.44 11.78
C PHE A 423 16.93 16.88 11.49
N ILE A 424 17.88 15.95 11.54
CA ILE A 424 19.29 16.19 11.23
C ILE A 424 19.56 15.85 9.77
N ALA A 425 19.25 14.62 9.34
CA ALA A 425 19.66 14.12 8.04
C ALA A 425 18.73 13.01 7.50
N ALA A 426 18.50 13.01 6.18
CA ALA A 426 17.75 11.97 5.47
C ALA A 426 18.62 11.40 4.36
N VAL A 427 18.57 10.08 4.19
CA VAL A 427 19.06 9.41 2.99
C VAL A 427 17.91 8.61 2.38
N ARG A 428 17.63 8.86 1.10
CA ARG A 428 16.61 8.13 0.35
C ARG A 428 17.30 7.13 -0.58
N GLY A 429 17.32 5.87 -0.18
CA GLY A 429 17.76 4.73 -1.01
C GLY A 429 16.62 4.05 -1.77
N VAL A 430 15.43 4.66 -1.80
CA VAL A 430 14.21 4.13 -2.47
C VAL A 430 13.91 4.88 -3.77
N PRO A 431 13.35 4.22 -4.80
CA PRO A 431 12.92 4.89 -6.02
C PRO A 431 11.86 5.98 -5.74
N PRO A 432 11.80 7.07 -6.54
CA PRO A 432 10.83 8.16 -6.31
C PRO A 432 9.35 7.73 -6.28
N ARG A 433 9.00 6.65 -7.00
CA ARG A 433 7.64 6.08 -7.01
C ARG A 433 7.25 5.38 -5.69
N GLU A 434 8.24 5.06 -4.86
CA GLU A 434 8.08 4.40 -3.55
C GLU A 434 8.45 5.36 -2.41
N ALA A 435 8.45 6.66 -2.66
CA ALA A 435 8.74 7.66 -1.65
C ALA A 435 7.78 7.51 -0.46
N LEU A 436 8.35 7.41 0.74
CA LEU A 436 7.58 7.24 1.96
C LEU A 436 7.14 8.58 2.53
N PRO A 437 5.97 8.65 3.19
CA PRO A 437 5.57 9.84 3.92
C PRO A 437 6.58 10.13 5.03
N SER A 438 6.70 11.40 5.42
CA SER A 438 7.56 11.79 6.54
C SER A 438 7.20 11.02 7.81
N LEU A 439 8.19 10.85 8.69
CA LEU A 439 7.96 10.29 10.02
C LEU A 439 7.04 11.23 10.83
N PRO A 440 6.19 10.69 11.71
CA PRO A 440 5.32 11.52 12.55
C PRO A 440 6.17 12.36 13.52
N PRO A 441 5.74 13.59 13.89
CA PRO A 441 6.44 14.40 14.87
C PRO A 441 6.69 13.65 16.19
N GLY A 442 7.89 13.79 16.77
CA GLY A 442 8.27 13.19 18.04
C GLY A 442 8.59 11.68 18.01
N TRP A 443 8.74 11.07 16.82
CA TRP A 443 9.12 9.67 16.68
C TRP A 443 10.45 9.33 17.37
N ASP A 444 11.38 10.27 17.39
CA ASP A 444 12.71 10.19 17.97
C ASP A 444 12.64 10.15 19.51
N GLN A 445 11.81 11.02 20.10
CA GLN A 445 11.52 10.99 21.54
C GLN A 445 10.86 9.67 21.96
N GLN A 446 9.90 9.18 21.17
CA GLN A 446 9.24 7.89 21.42
C GLN A 446 10.25 6.74 21.37
N THR A 447 11.11 6.72 20.35
CA THR A 447 12.17 5.71 20.20
C THR A 447 13.08 5.68 21.42
N ARG A 448 13.52 6.84 21.92
CA ARG A 448 14.37 6.93 23.12
C ARG A 448 13.70 6.42 24.39
N ARG A 449 12.37 6.56 24.49
CA ARG A 449 11.59 6.01 25.60
C ARG A 449 11.32 4.51 25.46
N GLY A 450 11.82 3.86 24.40
CA GLY A 450 11.52 2.47 24.08
C GLY A 450 10.11 2.27 23.50
N SER A 451 9.40 3.34 23.18
CA SER A 451 8.07 3.28 22.59
C SER A 451 8.13 2.92 21.11
N ARG A 452 7.18 2.11 20.67
CA ARG A 452 7.06 1.70 19.27
C ARG A 452 6.34 2.77 18.47
N VAL A 453 6.97 3.25 17.40
CA VAL A 453 6.33 4.16 16.42
C VAL A 453 5.61 3.32 15.37
N ALA A 454 4.30 3.50 15.23
CA ALA A 454 3.49 2.77 14.26
C ALA A 454 3.62 3.38 12.85
N ARG A 455 3.75 2.51 11.83
CA ARG A 455 3.78 2.89 10.41
C ARG A 455 2.84 1.98 9.61
N THR A 456 2.05 2.57 8.72
CA THR A 456 1.05 1.85 7.90
C THR A 456 1.58 1.50 6.51
N GLU A 457 2.35 2.41 5.91
CA GLU A 457 2.87 2.33 4.53
C GLU A 457 4.29 1.74 4.44
N SER A 458 5.04 1.77 5.54
CA SER A 458 6.41 1.23 5.64
C SER A 458 6.52 0.25 6.80
N VAL A 459 7.57 -0.59 6.73
CA VAL A 459 8.09 -1.30 7.91
C VAL A 459 9.33 -0.54 8.34
N ALA A 460 9.35 -0.13 9.61
CA ALA A 460 10.39 0.74 10.15
C ALA A 460 11.03 0.11 11.39
N GLY A 461 12.35 0.20 11.47
CA GLY A 461 13.14 -0.08 12.66
C GLY A 461 13.72 1.20 13.22
N PHE A 462 13.82 1.29 14.54
CA PHE A 462 14.27 2.47 15.24
C PHE A 462 15.34 2.12 16.25
N ALA A 463 16.35 2.97 16.40
CA ALA A 463 17.40 2.78 17.39
C ALA A 463 17.90 4.13 17.93
N PRO A 464 18.11 4.27 19.25
CA PRO A 464 18.85 5.41 19.79
C PRO A 464 20.32 5.34 19.37
N VAL A 465 20.97 6.49 19.18
CA VAL A 465 22.40 6.56 18.91
C VAL A 465 23.18 6.52 20.22
N PRO A 466 24.07 5.53 20.46
CA PRO A 466 24.80 5.43 21.72
C PRO A 466 25.61 6.69 22.03
N GLY A 467 25.54 7.14 23.29
CA GLY A 467 26.26 8.32 23.78
C GLY A 467 25.69 9.66 23.33
N LEU A 468 24.60 9.69 22.53
CA LEU A 468 23.98 10.89 22.01
C LEU A 468 22.48 10.91 22.33
N SER A 469 21.87 12.09 22.28
CA SER A 469 20.40 12.22 22.36
C SER A 469 19.71 11.83 21.05
N TRP A 470 20.45 11.41 20.03
CA TRP A 470 19.93 11.22 18.68
C TRP A 470 19.19 9.88 18.52
N ALA A 471 18.35 9.80 17.49
CA ALA A 471 17.67 8.57 17.10
C ALA A 471 17.74 8.37 15.59
N VAL A 472 17.81 7.11 15.17
CA VAL A 472 17.80 6.68 13.77
C VAL A 472 16.52 5.91 13.49
N ALA A 473 15.92 6.17 12.34
CA ALA A 473 14.89 5.34 11.75
C ALA A 473 15.38 4.78 10.41
N VAL A 474 15.18 3.48 10.20
CA VAL A 474 15.41 2.80 8.93
C VAL A 474 14.06 2.27 8.44
N GLU A 475 13.60 2.76 7.30
CA GLU A 475 12.29 2.43 6.74
C GLU A 475 12.42 1.75 5.37
N ARG A 476 11.62 0.71 5.14
CA ARG A 476 11.42 0.11 3.82
C ARG A 476 9.95 0.15 3.41
N PRO A 477 9.62 0.44 2.14
CA PRO A 477 8.24 0.36 1.65
C PRO A 477 7.66 -1.02 1.89
N ARG A 478 6.44 -1.07 2.44
CA ARG A 478 5.80 -2.34 2.81
C ARG A 478 5.58 -3.25 1.59
N THR A 479 5.39 -2.66 0.41
CA THR A 479 5.29 -3.37 -0.88
C THR A 479 6.55 -4.17 -1.18
N SER A 480 7.72 -3.56 -0.98
CA SER A 480 9.03 -4.12 -1.30
C SER A 480 9.50 -5.08 -0.19
N ALA A 481 9.30 -4.69 1.07
CA ALA A 481 9.58 -5.50 2.26
C ALA A 481 8.81 -6.84 2.28
N LEU A 482 7.54 -6.85 1.87
CA LEU A 482 6.66 -8.03 1.93
C LEU A 482 6.40 -8.64 0.54
N ALA A 483 7.19 -8.28 -0.48
CA ALA A 483 6.95 -8.71 -1.85
C ALA A 483 6.94 -10.24 -1.99
N GLY A 484 7.85 -10.95 -1.30
CA GLY A 484 7.95 -12.40 -1.32
C GLY A 484 6.67 -13.10 -0.83
N VAL A 485 6.19 -12.72 0.37
CA VAL A 485 4.97 -13.29 0.95
C VAL A 485 3.73 -12.93 0.14
N ARG A 486 3.64 -11.68 -0.35
CA ARG A 486 2.53 -11.26 -1.22
C ARG A 486 2.48 -12.08 -2.51
N ARG A 487 3.63 -12.36 -3.13
CA ARG A 487 3.70 -13.21 -4.32
C ARG A 487 3.25 -14.64 -4.02
N GLY A 488 3.68 -15.24 -2.90
CA GLY A 488 3.21 -16.57 -2.48
C GLY A 488 1.70 -16.63 -2.32
N ARG A 489 1.13 -15.59 -1.69
CA ARG A 489 -0.32 -15.46 -1.50
C ARG A 489 -1.10 -15.27 -2.80
N ASP A 490 -0.56 -14.48 -3.72
CA ASP A 490 -1.14 -14.31 -5.05
C ASP A 490 -1.17 -15.64 -5.84
N LEU A 491 -0.11 -16.45 -5.71
CA LEU A 491 -0.06 -17.79 -6.32
C LEU A 491 -1.07 -18.74 -5.67
N ALA A 492 -1.14 -18.78 -4.34
CA ALA A 492 -2.12 -19.59 -3.62
C ALA A 492 -3.56 -19.22 -4.01
N PHE A 493 -3.85 -17.93 -4.12
CA PHE A 493 -5.14 -17.46 -4.61
C PHE A 493 -5.39 -17.87 -6.07
N GLY A 494 -4.42 -17.71 -6.96
CA GLY A 494 -4.53 -18.12 -8.35
C GLY A 494 -4.78 -19.63 -8.51
N LEU A 495 -4.14 -20.46 -7.68
CA LEU A 495 -4.38 -21.90 -7.63
C LEU A 495 -5.80 -22.22 -7.16
N LEU A 496 -6.28 -21.59 -6.09
CA LEU A 496 -7.67 -21.77 -5.65
C LEU A 496 -8.69 -21.33 -6.72
N LEU A 497 -8.40 -20.23 -7.40
CA LEU A 497 -9.22 -19.71 -8.50
C LEU A 497 -9.30 -20.68 -9.67
N LEU A 498 -8.25 -21.48 -9.90
CA LEU A 498 -8.25 -22.52 -10.92
C LEU A 498 -8.96 -23.80 -10.44
N VAL A 499 -8.63 -24.26 -9.23
CA VAL A 499 -9.10 -25.55 -8.69
C VAL A 499 -10.61 -25.55 -8.39
N ILE A 500 -11.15 -24.45 -7.84
CA ILE A 500 -12.58 -24.40 -7.47
C ILE A 500 -13.48 -24.52 -8.72
N PRO A 501 -13.31 -23.71 -9.79
CA PRO A 501 -14.09 -23.86 -11.01
C PRO A 501 -13.88 -25.20 -11.70
N LEU A 502 -12.66 -25.75 -11.71
CA LEU A 502 -12.41 -27.07 -12.28
C LEU A 502 -13.16 -28.17 -11.52
N THR A 503 -13.15 -28.13 -10.19
CA THR A 503 -13.91 -29.07 -9.35
C THR A 503 -15.41 -28.96 -9.59
N VAL A 504 -15.94 -27.73 -9.67
CA VAL A 504 -17.35 -27.47 -9.97
C VAL A 504 -17.71 -27.96 -11.38
N ALA A 505 -16.86 -27.68 -12.37
CA ALA A 505 -17.06 -28.14 -13.74
C ALA A 505 -17.05 -29.67 -13.81
N ALA A 506 -16.05 -30.33 -13.21
CA ALA A 506 -15.98 -31.78 -13.15
C ALA A 506 -17.23 -32.39 -12.52
N GLY A 507 -17.73 -31.83 -11.40
CA GLY A 507 -18.98 -32.25 -10.79
C GLY A 507 -20.18 -32.11 -11.73
N ILE A 508 -20.26 -31.02 -12.50
CA ILE A 508 -21.32 -30.80 -13.51
C ILE A 508 -21.20 -31.74 -14.71
N PHE A 509 -19.99 -32.19 -15.08
CA PHE A 509 -19.79 -33.09 -16.23
C PHE A 509 -19.92 -34.58 -15.88
N ILE A 510 -19.70 -34.95 -14.62
CA ILE A 510 -19.83 -36.33 -14.12
C ILE A 510 -21.27 -36.65 -13.70
N SER A 511 -22.05 -35.63 -13.29
CA SER A 511 -23.49 -35.75 -13.03
C SER A 511 -24.33 -35.61 -14.29
#